data_AF-A0A4S5C2H3-F1
#
_entry.id   AF-A0A4S5C2H3-F1
#
_cell.length_a   1.000
_cell.length_b   1.000
_cell.length_c   1.000
_cell.angle_alpha   90.00
_cell.angle_beta   90.00
_cell.angle_gamma   90.00
#
_symmetry.space_group_name_H-M   'P 1'
#
loop_
_entity.id
_entity.type
_entity.pdbx_description
1 polymer ?
#
loop_
_entity_poly.entity_id
_entity_poly.type
_entity_poly.pdbx_seq_one_letter_code
_entity_poly.pdbx_strand_id
1 'polypeptide(L)'
;MLPMPLMIILASQLVTRTIGRLGPRPIIVFGAAVGASGLLWLSAITPGGSYWSHVFGPLAVMGFGMGTTMVSMVSAATAGVPIRLAGLASGLINTGRQIGAAVGLAAVTTIATHHTEGRLRHGVPQPEALTSGYSLGLFIGGCVFAVGVPVAFLLPRLRRPQPAASEVLAPMRPVDGDQQAVTSAAEV
;
A
#
# COMPACT_ATOMS: atom_id res chain seq x y z
N MET A 1 -13.47 -3.42 -13.83
CA MET A 1 -12.13 -3.36 -13.20
C MET A 1 -11.35 -2.07 -13.47
N LEU A 2 -11.69 -1.28 -14.51
CA LEU A 2 -11.09 0.04 -14.81
C LEU A 2 -11.05 1.09 -13.67
N PRO A 3 -12.01 1.15 -12.70
CA PRO A 3 -12.02 2.22 -11.69
C PRO A 3 -10.87 2.14 -10.68
N MET A 4 -10.46 0.92 -10.31
CA MET A 4 -9.53 0.65 -9.22
C MET A 4 -8.10 1.15 -9.54
N PRO A 5 -7.53 0.87 -10.73
CA PRO A 5 -6.23 1.40 -11.14
C PRO A 5 -6.20 2.93 -11.21
N LEU A 6 -7.26 3.56 -11.72
CA LEU A 6 -7.38 5.02 -11.80
C LEU A 6 -7.31 5.69 -10.42
N MET A 7 -8.02 5.13 -9.44
CA MET A 7 -8.00 5.64 -8.07
C MET A 7 -6.65 5.41 -7.37
N ILE A 8 -5.96 4.31 -7.67
CA ILE A 8 -4.59 4.08 -7.18
C ILE A 8 -3.63 5.12 -7.74
N ILE A 9 -3.73 5.46 -9.03
CA ILE A 9 -2.89 6.48 -9.67
C ILE A 9 -3.16 7.85 -9.01
N LEU A 10 -4.43 8.24 -8.85
CA LEU A 10 -4.81 9.49 -8.19
C LEU A 10 -4.32 9.54 -6.73
N ALA A 11 -4.48 8.46 -5.99
CA ALA A 11 -3.99 8.32 -4.62
C ALA A 11 -2.47 8.49 -4.54
N SER A 12 -1.72 7.85 -5.44
CA SER A 12 -0.27 7.92 -5.49
C SER A 12 0.23 9.34 -5.75
N GLN A 13 -0.40 10.05 -6.68
CA GLN A 13 -0.06 11.44 -6.99
C GLN A 13 -0.33 12.37 -5.80
N LEU A 14 -1.45 12.16 -5.11
CA LEU A 14 -1.80 12.96 -3.94
C LEU A 14 -0.83 12.71 -2.79
N VAL A 15 -0.53 11.44 -2.48
CA VAL A 15 0.40 11.06 -1.40
C VAL A 15 1.79 11.59 -1.66
N THR A 16 2.30 11.53 -2.89
CA THR A 16 3.63 12.04 -3.24
C THR A 16 3.75 13.55 -2.93
N ARG A 17 2.65 14.31 -3.05
CA ARG A 17 2.58 15.72 -2.65
C ARG A 17 2.43 15.94 -1.15
N THR A 18 1.67 15.08 -0.46
CA THR A 18 1.30 15.30 0.95
C THR A 18 2.28 14.68 1.95
N ILE A 19 3.02 13.64 1.56
CA ILE A 19 3.94 12.89 2.44
C ILE A 19 5.10 13.75 2.95
N GLY A 20 5.58 14.70 2.14
CA GLY A 20 6.59 15.67 2.55
C GLY A 20 6.11 16.64 3.65
N ARG A 21 4.79 16.88 3.74
CA ARG A 21 4.20 17.83 4.72
C ARG A 21 3.75 17.15 6.00
N LEU A 22 3.06 16.02 5.92
CA LEU A 22 2.44 15.34 7.06
C LEU A 22 3.29 14.21 7.65
N GLY A 23 4.31 13.73 6.93
CA GLY A 23 5.03 12.51 7.26
C GLY A 23 4.22 11.23 6.97
N PRO A 24 4.86 10.05 7.07
CA PRO A 24 4.25 8.79 6.62
C PRO A 24 3.13 8.28 7.55
N ARG A 25 3.22 8.52 8.86
CA ARG A 25 2.31 7.93 9.86
C ARG A 25 0.84 8.38 9.73
N PRO A 26 0.50 9.67 9.61
CA PRO A 26 -0.89 10.10 9.42
C PRO A 26 -1.50 9.56 8.12
N ILE A 27 -0.69 9.40 7.08
CA ILE A 27 -1.15 8.92 5.76
C ILE A 27 -1.45 7.41 5.80
N ILE A 28 -0.64 6.62 6.52
CA ILE A 28 -0.91 5.19 6.74
C ILE A 28 -2.22 5.01 7.52
N VAL A 29 -2.41 5.78 8.60
CA VAL A 29 -3.64 5.72 9.41
C VAL A 29 -4.87 6.09 8.58
N PHE A 30 -4.78 7.17 7.81
CA PHE A 30 -5.86 7.61 6.94
C PHE A 30 -6.16 6.58 5.84
N GLY A 31 -5.14 6.09 5.14
CA GLY A 31 -5.30 5.09 4.07
C GLY A 31 -5.89 3.79 4.58
N ALA A 32 -5.46 3.31 5.75
CA ALA A 32 -6.01 2.11 6.39
C ALA A 32 -7.48 2.30 6.81
N ALA A 33 -7.83 3.45 7.39
CA ALA A 33 -9.21 3.78 7.77
C ALA A 33 -10.12 3.87 6.53
N VAL A 34 -9.66 4.52 5.47
CA VAL A 34 -10.40 4.64 4.20
C VAL A 34 -10.55 3.27 3.55
N GLY A 35 -9.48 2.46 3.49
CA GLY A 35 -9.53 1.10 2.95
C GLY A 35 -10.50 0.18 3.72
N ALA A 36 -10.45 0.23 5.06
CA ALA A 36 -11.38 -0.50 5.92
C ALA A 36 -12.83 -0.07 5.70
N SER A 37 -13.08 1.24 5.58
CA SER A 37 -14.43 1.76 5.29
C SER A 37 -14.97 1.26 3.94
N GLY A 38 -14.12 1.17 2.92
CA GLY A 38 -14.50 0.63 1.60
C GLY A 38 -14.84 -0.86 1.66
N LEU A 39 -14.06 -1.65 2.40
CA LEU A 39 -14.32 -3.07 2.62
C LEU A 39 -15.60 -3.32 3.43
N LEU A 40 -15.84 -2.54 4.48
CA LEU A 40 -17.06 -2.64 5.30
C LEU A 40 -18.30 -2.22 4.49
N TRP A 41 -18.19 -1.18 3.68
CA TRP A 41 -19.25 -0.78 2.76
C TRP A 41 -19.56 -1.89 1.74
N LEU A 42 -18.52 -2.54 1.20
CA LEU A 42 -18.69 -3.66 0.28
C LEU A 42 -19.33 -4.89 0.96
N SER A 43 -19.00 -5.15 2.24
CA SER A 43 -19.55 -6.25 3.03
C SER A 43 -21.07 -6.09 3.28
N ALA A 44 -21.58 -4.86 3.30
CA ALA A 44 -23.00 -4.55 3.52
C ALA A 44 -23.87 -4.58 2.24
N ILE A 45 -23.35 -5.04 1.10
CA ILE A 45 -24.11 -5.08 -0.15
C ILE A 45 -25.25 -6.10 -0.08
N THR A 46 -26.47 -5.61 -0.32
CA THR A 46 -27.71 -6.40 -0.41
C THR A 46 -28.10 -6.59 -1.89
N PRO A 47 -28.73 -7.72 -2.28
CA PRO A 47 -29.14 -7.97 -3.67
C PRO A 47 -30.31 -7.03 -4.05
N GLY A 48 -30.03 -5.99 -4.84
CA GLY A 48 -31.06 -5.05 -5.32
C GLY A 48 -30.60 -3.61 -5.61
N GLY A 49 -29.35 -3.26 -5.28
CA GLY A 49 -28.84 -1.89 -5.41
C GLY A 49 -28.26 -1.51 -6.78
N SER A 50 -28.28 -0.21 -7.10
CA SER A 50 -27.69 0.36 -8.32
C SER A 50 -26.17 0.15 -8.38
N TYR A 51 -25.66 -0.31 -9.54
CA TYR A 51 -24.24 -0.61 -9.79
C TYR A 51 -23.29 0.55 -9.43
N TRP A 52 -23.71 1.79 -9.66
CA TRP A 52 -22.90 2.98 -9.42
C TRP A 52 -22.68 3.28 -7.93
N SER A 53 -23.69 3.09 -7.08
CA SER A 53 -23.56 3.34 -5.64
C SER A 53 -23.06 2.12 -4.88
N HIS A 54 -23.47 0.91 -5.28
CA HIS A 54 -23.17 -0.31 -4.54
C HIS A 54 -21.84 -0.94 -4.94
N VAL A 55 -21.34 -0.71 -6.15
CA VAL A 55 -20.11 -1.37 -6.63
C VAL A 55 -19.02 -0.36 -6.91
N PHE A 56 -19.32 0.70 -7.67
CA PHE A 56 -18.30 1.68 -8.06
C PHE A 56 -17.78 2.51 -6.88
N GLY A 57 -18.67 3.04 -6.03
CA GLY A 57 -18.31 3.79 -4.82
C GLY A 57 -17.33 3.05 -3.89
N PRO A 58 -17.69 1.87 -3.35
CA PRO A 58 -16.82 1.12 -2.44
C PRO A 58 -15.51 0.67 -3.11
N LEU A 59 -15.51 0.30 -4.39
CA LEU A 59 -14.27 -0.02 -5.12
C LEU A 59 -13.33 1.18 -5.24
N ALA A 60 -13.88 2.38 -5.46
CA ALA A 60 -13.09 3.61 -5.55
C ALA A 60 -12.47 3.99 -4.20
N VAL A 61 -13.26 3.90 -3.12
CA VAL A 61 -12.82 4.14 -1.74
C VAL A 61 -11.75 3.12 -1.34
N MET A 62 -11.97 1.83 -1.61
CA MET A 62 -11.02 0.77 -1.32
C MET A 62 -9.72 0.95 -2.10
N GLY A 63 -9.80 1.23 -3.41
CA GLY A 63 -8.62 1.45 -4.26
C GLY A 63 -7.80 2.65 -3.80
N PHE A 64 -8.46 3.74 -3.39
CA PHE A 64 -7.78 4.92 -2.86
C PHE A 64 -7.09 4.62 -1.51
N GLY A 65 -7.79 3.99 -0.56
CA GLY A 65 -7.20 3.59 0.73
C GLY A 65 -6.02 2.63 0.58
N MET A 66 -6.14 1.66 -0.33
CA MET A 66 -5.09 0.69 -0.60
C MET A 66 -3.85 1.32 -1.26
N GLY A 67 -4.05 2.19 -2.25
CA GLY A 67 -2.96 2.92 -2.92
C GLY A 67 -2.23 3.87 -1.98
N THR A 68 -2.97 4.64 -1.18
CA THR A 68 -2.37 5.57 -0.20
C THR A 68 -1.54 4.84 0.87
N THR A 69 -2.04 3.72 1.38
CA THR A 69 -1.35 2.89 2.36
C THR A 69 -0.08 2.27 1.76
N MET A 70 -0.17 1.73 0.55
CA MET A 70 0.95 1.07 -0.11
C MET A 70 2.13 2.03 -0.34
N VAL A 71 1.89 3.21 -0.88
CA VAL A 71 2.95 4.20 -1.15
C VAL A 71 3.63 4.64 0.15
N SER A 72 2.83 4.91 1.19
CA SER A 72 3.35 5.35 2.48
C SER A 72 4.14 4.26 3.20
N MET A 73 3.69 3.00 3.09
CA MET A 73 4.38 1.84 3.66
C MET A 73 5.74 1.59 3.00
N VAL A 74 5.80 1.61 1.67
CA VAL A 74 7.07 1.43 0.94
C VAL A 74 8.04 2.57 1.26
N SER A 75 7.55 3.82 1.24
CA SER A 75 8.36 4.98 1.61
C SER A 75 8.89 4.90 3.05
N ALA A 76 8.06 4.43 3.98
CA ALA A 76 8.46 4.21 5.37
C ALA A 76 9.50 3.09 5.51
N ALA A 77 9.32 1.98 4.81
CA ALA A 77 10.19 0.81 4.90
C ALA A 77 11.57 1.02 4.26
N THR A 78 11.68 1.91 3.28
CA THR A 78 12.95 2.26 2.64
C THR A 78 13.62 3.49 3.24
N ALA A 79 12.93 4.23 4.13
CA ALA A 79 13.48 5.39 4.82
C ALA A 79 14.65 4.97 5.72
N GLY A 80 15.87 5.41 5.38
CA GLY A 80 17.10 5.12 6.13
C GLY A 80 17.87 3.90 5.65
N VAL A 81 17.43 3.23 4.57
CA VAL A 81 18.21 2.17 3.93
C VAL A 81 19.31 2.79 3.04
N PRO A 82 20.59 2.41 3.24
CA PRO A 82 21.67 2.83 2.35
C PRO A 82 21.38 2.42 0.89
N ILE A 83 21.74 3.26 -0.09
CA ILE A 83 21.45 3.01 -1.52
C ILE A 83 21.94 1.63 -1.99
N ARG A 84 23.08 1.16 -1.47
CA ARG A 84 23.68 -0.15 -1.75
C ARG A 84 22.81 -1.33 -1.30
N LEU A 85 21.94 -1.13 -0.31
CA LEU A 85 21.05 -2.14 0.25
C LEU A 85 19.59 -2.00 -0.20
N ALA A 86 19.28 -1.01 -1.05
CA ALA A 86 17.91 -0.75 -1.52
C ALA A 86 17.28 -1.97 -2.22
N GLY A 87 18.06 -2.72 -3.00
CA GLY A 87 17.60 -3.96 -3.65
C GLY A 87 17.23 -5.05 -2.65
N LEU A 88 18.01 -5.22 -1.58
CA LEU A 88 17.73 -6.18 -0.51
C LEU A 88 16.49 -5.77 0.29
N ALA A 89 16.36 -4.49 0.64
CA ALA A 89 15.18 -3.97 1.34
C ALA A 89 13.90 -4.15 0.51
N SER A 90 13.94 -3.82 -0.79
CA SER A 90 12.82 -4.03 -1.71
C SER A 90 12.45 -5.52 -1.83
N GLY A 91 13.45 -6.39 -1.93
CA GLY A 91 13.26 -7.84 -1.94
C GLY A 91 12.55 -8.34 -0.68
N LEU A 92 13.01 -7.94 0.50
CA LEU A 92 12.39 -8.30 1.79
C LEU A 92 10.95 -7.79 1.88
N ILE A 93 10.68 -6.55 1.48
CA ILE A 93 9.33 -5.97 1.45
C ILE A 93 8.43 -6.79 0.51
N ASN A 94 8.90 -7.12 -0.69
CA ASN A 94 8.08 -7.83 -1.66
C ASN A 94 7.82 -9.28 -1.25
N THR A 95 8.82 -9.99 -0.73
CA THR A 95 8.67 -11.35 -0.22
C THR A 95 7.73 -11.38 0.98
N GLY A 96 7.91 -10.47 1.94
CA GLY A 96 7.01 -10.35 3.09
C GLY A 96 5.56 -10.06 2.66
N ARG A 97 5.37 -9.20 1.65
CA ARG A 97 4.05 -8.93 1.06
C ARG A 97 3.44 -10.16 0.40
N GLN A 98 4.21 -10.92 -0.38
CA GLN A 98 3.70 -12.12 -1.04
C GLN A 98 3.31 -13.20 -0.01
N ILE A 99 4.13 -13.41 1.01
CA ILE A 99 3.83 -14.35 2.10
C ILE A 99 2.57 -13.88 2.84
N GLY A 100 2.48 -12.60 3.20
CA GLY A 100 1.31 -12.05 3.87
C GLY A 100 0.03 -12.17 3.03
N ALA A 101 0.11 -11.91 1.72
CA ALA A 101 -1.01 -12.06 0.80
C ALA A 101 -1.46 -13.53 0.69
N ALA A 102 -0.52 -14.47 0.58
CA ALA A 102 -0.83 -15.89 0.51
C ALA A 102 -1.48 -16.41 1.80
N VAL A 103 -0.90 -16.08 2.96
CA VAL A 103 -1.42 -16.51 4.27
C VAL A 103 -2.78 -15.88 4.55
N GLY A 104 -2.93 -14.58 4.29
CA GLY A 104 -4.20 -13.87 4.49
C GLY A 104 -5.31 -14.41 3.59
N LEU A 105 -5.01 -14.63 2.30
CA LEU A 105 -5.97 -15.19 1.36
C LEU A 105 -6.38 -16.61 1.75
N ALA A 106 -5.41 -17.46 2.15
CA ALA A 106 -5.69 -18.82 2.59
C ALA A 106 -6.63 -18.84 3.80
N ALA A 107 -6.30 -18.08 4.85
CA ALA A 107 -7.12 -18.01 6.07
C ALA A 107 -8.55 -17.54 5.78
N VAL A 108 -8.70 -16.44 5.03
CA VAL A 108 -10.03 -15.87 4.68
C VAL A 108 -10.84 -16.85 3.83
N THR A 109 -10.20 -17.47 2.83
CA THR A 109 -10.87 -18.42 1.93
C THR A 109 -11.32 -19.66 2.69
N THR A 110 -10.47 -20.24 3.54
CA THR A 110 -10.83 -21.40 4.37
C THR A 110 -12.04 -21.11 5.25
N ILE A 111 -12.09 -19.94 5.91
CA ILE A 111 -13.23 -19.56 6.76
C ILE A 111 -14.50 -19.38 5.92
N ALA A 112 -14.41 -18.68 4.79
CA ALA A 112 -15.54 -18.45 3.89
C ALA A 112 -16.11 -19.76 3.32
N THR A 113 -15.24 -20.66 2.89
CA THR A 113 -15.62 -21.98 2.37
C THR A 113 -16.25 -22.84 3.45
N HIS A 114 -15.64 -22.92 4.64
CA HIS A 114 -16.19 -23.69 5.76
C HIS A 114 -17.59 -23.19 6.19
N HIS A 115 -17.79 -21.87 6.22
CA HIS A 115 -19.11 -21.28 6.51
C HIS A 115 -20.14 -21.61 5.42
N THR A 116 -19.73 -21.55 4.15
CA THR A 116 -20.57 -21.92 3.01
C THR A 116 -21.01 -23.38 3.09
N GLU A 117 -20.08 -24.30 3.32
CA GLU A 117 -20.36 -25.73 3.47
C GLU A 117 -21.30 -26.01 4.65
N GLY A 118 -21.10 -25.34 5.79
CA GLY A 118 -22.00 -25.44 6.93
C GLY A 118 -23.44 -25.04 6.58
N ARG A 119 -23.62 -23.94 5.84
CA ARG A 119 -24.94 -23.47 5.39
C ARG A 119 -25.60 -24.45 4.43
N LEU A 120 -24.84 -25.02 3.49
CA LEU A 120 -25.32 -26.05 2.57
C LEU A 120 -25.81 -27.30 3.32
N ARG A 121 -25.07 -27.74 4.35
CA ARG A 121 -25.48 -28.88 5.20
C ARG A 121 -26.78 -28.62 5.97
N HIS A 122 -27.08 -27.37 6.28
CA HIS A 122 -28.34 -26.95 6.90
C HIS A 122 -29.49 -26.71 5.90
N GLY A 123 -29.31 -27.09 4.62
CA GLY A 123 -30.36 -27.02 3.60
C GLY A 123 -30.58 -25.62 3.00
N VAL A 124 -29.67 -24.68 3.24
CA VAL A 124 -29.72 -23.35 2.61
C VAL A 124 -29.43 -23.48 1.11
N PRO A 125 -30.19 -22.83 0.22
CA PRO A 125 -29.92 -22.83 -1.22
C PRO A 125 -28.50 -22.38 -1.55
N GLN A 126 -27.88 -23.03 -2.54
CA GLN A 126 -26.48 -22.77 -2.93
C GLN A 126 -26.16 -21.29 -3.22
N PRO A 127 -27.00 -20.51 -3.92
CA PRO A 127 -26.73 -19.09 -4.15
C PRO A 127 -26.63 -18.29 -2.85
N GLU A 128 -27.53 -18.53 -1.89
CA GLU A 128 -27.55 -17.81 -0.60
C GLU A 128 -26.37 -18.22 0.30
N ALA A 129 -26.02 -19.51 0.32
CA ALA A 129 -24.88 -20.00 1.07
C ALA A 129 -23.57 -19.36 0.58
N LEU A 130 -23.39 -19.25 -0.75
CA LEU A 130 -22.22 -18.60 -1.35
C LEU A 130 -22.16 -17.12 -1.02
N THR A 131 -23.25 -16.37 -1.17
CA THR A 131 -23.29 -14.94 -0.81
C THR A 131 -22.93 -14.72 0.66
N SER A 132 -23.49 -15.53 1.56
CA SER A 132 -23.18 -15.48 3.00
C SER A 132 -21.68 -15.74 3.29
N GLY A 133 -21.08 -16.71 2.62
CA GLY A 133 -19.63 -17.00 2.73
C GLY A 133 -18.76 -15.84 2.23
N TYR A 134 -19.10 -15.25 1.07
CA TYR A 134 -18.40 -14.08 0.54
C TYR A 134 -18.53 -12.86 1.44
N SER A 135 -19.73 -12.57 1.95
CA SER A 135 -19.95 -11.45 2.88
C SER A 135 -19.13 -11.61 4.16
N LEU A 136 -19.02 -12.83 4.69
CA LEU A 136 -18.17 -13.12 5.85
C LEU A 136 -16.68 -12.92 5.52
N GLY A 137 -16.22 -13.42 4.37
CA GLY A 137 -14.83 -13.24 3.94
C GLY A 137 -14.46 -11.76 3.78
N LEU A 138 -15.33 -10.97 3.17
CA LEU A 138 -15.16 -9.52 3.02
C LEU A 138 -15.15 -8.80 4.38
N PHE A 139 -16.01 -9.21 5.31
CA PHE A 139 -16.04 -8.67 6.67
C PHE A 139 -14.72 -8.91 7.40
N ILE A 140 -14.24 -10.16 7.40
CA ILE A 140 -12.94 -10.54 7.99
C ILE A 140 -11.81 -9.74 7.35
N GLY A 141 -11.81 -9.62 6.02
CA GLY A 141 -10.84 -8.80 5.29
C GLY A 141 -10.86 -7.34 5.74
N GLY A 142 -12.05 -6.76 5.93
CA GLY A 142 -12.25 -5.42 6.48
C GLY A 142 -11.69 -5.27 7.90
N CYS A 143 -11.95 -6.23 8.79
CA CYS A 143 -11.42 -6.25 10.15
C CYS A 143 -9.88 -6.33 10.16
N VAL A 144 -9.29 -7.19 9.33
CA VAL A 144 -7.82 -7.31 9.21
C VAL A 144 -7.22 -5.98 8.73
N PHE A 145 -7.86 -5.31 7.77
CA PHE A 145 -7.44 -3.98 7.31
C PHE A 145 -7.55 -2.93 8.43
N ALA A 146 -8.61 -2.98 9.23
CA ALA A 146 -8.81 -2.09 10.38
C ALA A 146 -7.77 -2.31 11.48
N VAL A 147 -7.33 -3.55 11.74
CA VAL A 147 -6.21 -3.85 12.68
C VAL A 147 -4.90 -3.22 12.21
N GLY A 148 -4.73 -2.96 10.91
CA GLY A 148 -3.61 -2.18 10.39
C GLY A 148 -3.51 -0.77 10.99
N VAL A 149 -4.63 -0.19 11.43
CA VAL A 149 -4.69 1.15 12.05
C VAL A 149 -3.93 1.19 13.38
N PRO A 150 -4.25 0.40 14.43
CA PRO A 150 -3.49 0.38 15.68
C PRO A 150 -2.04 -0.06 15.47
N VAL A 151 -1.76 -1.01 14.56
CA VAL A 151 -0.39 -1.43 14.23
C VAL A 151 0.44 -0.26 13.69
N ALA A 152 -0.16 0.64 12.90
CA ALA A 152 0.52 1.85 12.44
C ALA A 152 0.91 2.81 13.59
N PHE A 153 0.23 2.74 14.75
CA PHE A 153 0.63 3.52 15.93
C PHE A 153 1.82 2.92 16.69
N LEU A 154 2.06 1.61 16.56
CA LEU A 154 3.25 0.94 17.09
C LEU A 154 4.53 1.27 16.30
N LEU A 155 4.40 1.75 15.06
CA LEU A 155 5.55 2.16 14.27
C LEU A 155 6.24 3.39 14.87
N PRO A 156 7.58 3.34 15.09
CA PRO A 156 8.36 4.50 15.48
C PRO A 156 8.16 5.66 14.50
N ARG A 157 8.25 6.91 14.99
CA ARG A 157 8.18 8.09 14.12
C ARG A 157 9.39 8.09 13.18
N LEU A 158 9.23 7.54 11.98
CA LEU A 158 10.26 7.51 10.97
C LEU A 158 10.57 8.95 10.55
N ARG A 159 11.85 9.35 10.67
CA ARG A 159 12.35 10.69 10.34
C ARG A 159 12.05 10.99 8.88
N ARG A 160 11.72 12.26 8.60
CA ARG A 160 11.41 12.79 7.26
C ARG A 160 12.46 12.28 6.25
N PRO A 161 12.04 11.78 5.06
CA PRO A 161 12.96 11.52 3.98
C PRO A 161 13.75 12.79 3.69
N GLN A 162 15.05 12.77 3.99
CA GLN A 162 15.94 13.85 3.61
C GLN A 162 16.13 13.71 2.10
N PRO A 163 15.85 14.76 1.30
CA PRO A 163 15.97 14.65 -0.15
C PRO A 163 17.41 14.29 -0.52
N ALA A 164 17.63 13.07 -1.00
CA ALA A 164 18.93 12.62 -1.52
C ALA A 164 19.36 13.39 -2.80
N ALA A 165 18.57 14.38 -3.23
CA ALA A 165 18.84 15.22 -4.39
C ALA A 165 19.98 16.23 -4.17
N SER A 166 20.40 16.50 -2.93
CA SER A 166 21.50 17.44 -2.67
C SER A 166 22.90 16.82 -2.83
N GLU A 167 23.02 15.49 -2.94
CA GLU A 167 24.32 14.82 -3.05
C GLU A 167 24.71 14.53 -4.50
N VAL A 168 23.73 14.35 -5.40
CA VAL A 168 23.96 14.21 -6.85
C VAL A 168 24.21 15.56 -7.53
N LEU A 169 23.79 16.66 -6.90
CA LEU A 169 23.98 18.03 -7.39
C LEU A 169 25.04 18.80 -6.59
N ALA A 170 25.90 18.12 -5.85
CA ALA A 170 27.19 18.72 -5.50
C ALA A 170 27.95 18.85 -6.83
N PRO A 171 28.16 20.08 -7.36
CA PRO A 171 28.94 20.22 -8.58
C PRO A 171 30.28 19.52 -8.32
N MET A 172 30.64 18.58 -9.21
CA MET A 172 32.00 18.07 -9.24
C MET A 172 32.89 19.31 -9.23
N ARG A 173 33.62 19.52 -8.12
CA ARG A 173 34.63 20.56 -8.10
C ARG A 173 35.53 20.26 -9.29
N PRO A 174 35.81 21.25 -10.15
CA PRO A 174 36.77 21.07 -11.22
C PRO A 174 38.00 20.42 -10.60
N VAL A 175 38.42 19.29 -11.15
CA VAL A 175 39.71 18.71 -10.82
C VAL A 175 40.72 19.73 -11.34
N ASP A 176 41.25 20.57 -10.44
CA ASP A 176 42.34 21.50 -10.69
C ASP A 176 43.65 20.72 -10.94
N GLY A 177 43.65 19.83 -11.94
CA GLY A 177 44.73 18.92 -12.26
C GLY A 177 45.42 19.19 -13.59
N ASP A 178 44.78 19.92 -14.52
CA ASP A 178 45.32 20.09 -15.87
C ASP A 178 46.00 21.43 -16.14
N GLN A 179 45.93 22.39 -15.21
CA GLN A 179 46.58 23.69 -15.41
C GLN A 179 48.06 23.71 -15.01
N GLN A 180 48.56 22.69 -14.29
CA GLN A 180 49.98 22.54 -13.94
C GLN A 180 50.77 21.73 -14.99
N ALA A 181 50.11 20.88 -15.78
CA ALA A 181 50.77 20.09 -16.82
C ALA A 181 51.11 20.92 -18.06
N VAL A 182 50.30 21.93 -18.39
CA VAL A 182 50.50 22.77 -19.59
C VAL A 182 51.57 23.84 -19.38
N THR A 183 51.77 24.34 -18.15
CA THR A 183 52.82 25.35 -17.88
C THR A 183 54.22 24.74 -17.84
N SER A 184 54.36 23.46 -17.45
CA SER A 184 55.67 22.77 -17.42
C SER A 184 56.20 22.38 -18.81
N ALA A 185 55.34 22.30 -19.84
CA ALA A 185 55.74 21.97 -21.21
C ALA A 185 56.14 23.21 -22.04
N ALA A 186 56.01 24.42 -21.48
CA ALA A 186 56.36 25.66 -22.16
C ALA A 186 57.73 26.24 -21.73
N GLU A 187 58.42 25.62 -20.76
CA GLU A 187 59.73 26.08 -20.23
C GLU A 187 60.91 25.13 -20.52
N VAL A 188 60.80 24.24 -21.52
CA VAL A 188 61.93 23.42 -22.01
C VAL A 188 62.08 23.60 -23.51
#